data_AF-A0A1A7ZSE2-F1
#
_entry.id   AF-A0A1A7ZSE2-F1
#
_cell.length_a   1.000
_cell.length_b   1.000
_cell.length_c   1.000
_cell.angle_alpha   90.00
_cell.angle_beta   90.00
_cell.angle_gamma   90.00
#
_symmetry.space_group_name_H-M   'P 1'
#
loop_
_entity.id
_entity.type
_entity.pdbx_description
1 polymer ?
#
loop_
_entity_poly.entity_id
_entity_poly.type
_entity_poly.pdbx_seq_one_letter_code
_entity_poly.pdbx_strand_id
1 'polypeptide(L)'
;MEDTSLVGGHADWMSLLPEELLDVPLWNLAIPGSHDSMAFCLDISSPIVRSEPFLLRLVDRLFPCWTRPCIYRWSATQQSILRDQCDLGIRFLDLRIAKKPAGSSKLFFAHGIYTLMTVKEALGELDTWLDAHPKEVVILSCSHFQSLTDEDHRHLVEFMISLFGRKLLSPQDVSTLHSCWSKGQQVIVAYDNQQVVQQHPELWSGIPYWYADSPDPKTVIDYLDAKIHQGRPELEDDDDEGAFATAQMDRRAATWT
;
A
#
# COMPACT_ATOMS: atom_id res chain seq x y z
N MET A 1 33.14 12.93 -22.09
CA MET A 1 32.95 13.18 -20.65
C MET A 1 31.47 13.50 -20.54
N GLU A 2 30.66 12.46 -20.45
CA GLU A 2 29.20 12.61 -20.32
C GLU A 2 28.90 13.06 -18.90
N ASP A 3 28.07 14.08 -18.82
CA ASP A 3 27.66 14.74 -17.60
C ASP A 3 26.70 13.83 -16.83
N THR A 4 27.24 13.05 -15.90
CA THR A 4 26.51 12.14 -15.01
C THR A 4 25.81 12.88 -13.85
N SER A 5 25.55 14.18 -13.96
CA SER A 5 24.97 15.01 -12.88
C SER A 5 23.44 14.98 -12.78
N LEU A 6 22.73 14.19 -13.61
CA LEU A 6 21.26 14.07 -13.58
C LEU A 6 20.72 12.80 -12.89
N VAL A 7 21.57 11.93 -12.32
CA VAL A 7 21.12 10.82 -11.45
C VAL A 7 21.27 11.24 -9.99
N GLY A 8 20.63 12.35 -9.61
CA GLY A 8 20.33 12.62 -8.20
C GLY A 8 19.23 11.65 -7.78
N GLY A 9 19.53 10.77 -6.81
CA GLY A 9 18.61 9.70 -6.42
C GLY A 9 17.21 10.22 -6.11
N HIS A 10 16.19 9.54 -6.63
CA HIS A 10 14.77 9.86 -6.38
C HIS A 10 14.34 9.58 -4.92
N ALA A 11 15.27 9.16 -4.06
CA ALA A 11 15.03 8.81 -2.67
C ALA A 11 14.50 9.97 -1.82
N ASP A 12 14.77 11.23 -2.17
CA ASP A 12 14.39 12.41 -1.37
C ASP A 12 13.53 13.42 -2.16
N TRP A 13 12.74 12.96 -3.14
CA TRP A 13 12.05 13.86 -4.06
C TRP A 13 11.00 14.76 -3.39
N MET A 14 10.34 14.33 -2.31
CA MET A 14 9.36 15.17 -1.61
C MET A 14 10.04 16.37 -0.95
N SER A 15 11.29 16.22 -0.51
CA SER A 15 12.10 17.31 0.04
C SER A 15 12.54 18.36 -1.00
N LEU A 16 12.47 18.01 -2.28
CA LEU A 16 12.91 18.83 -3.42
C LEU A 16 11.76 19.49 -4.17
N LEU A 17 10.51 19.31 -3.71
CA LEU A 17 9.35 19.96 -4.31
C LEU A 17 9.42 21.50 -4.13
N PRO A 18 8.88 22.27 -5.09
CA PRO A 18 8.69 23.71 -4.94
C PRO A 18 7.92 24.06 -3.67
N GLU A 19 8.25 25.21 -3.06
CA GLU A 19 7.69 25.65 -1.77
C GLU A 19 6.14 25.73 -1.81
N GLU A 20 5.58 26.10 -2.96
CA GLU A 20 4.13 26.19 -3.17
C GLU A 20 3.41 24.83 -3.03
N LEU A 21 4.13 23.72 -3.24
CA LEU A 21 3.60 22.36 -3.12
C LEU A 21 3.82 21.73 -1.74
N LEU A 22 4.58 22.38 -0.84
CA LEU A 22 4.86 21.82 0.48
C LEU A 22 3.68 21.99 1.46
N ASP A 23 2.82 22.99 1.20
CA ASP A 23 1.63 23.31 2.00
C ASP A 23 0.31 22.90 1.33
N VAL A 24 0.35 22.26 0.16
CA VAL A 24 -0.86 21.63 -0.37
C VAL A 24 -1.14 20.33 0.40
N PRO A 25 -2.42 19.94 0.55
CA PRO A 25 -2.75 18.64 1.13
C PRO A 25 -2.08 17.49 0.37
N LEU A 26 -1.59 16.47 1.08
CA LEU A 26 -0.89 15.32 0.48
C LEU A 26 -1.68 14.65 -0.64
N TRP A 27 -3.01 14.55 -0.50
CA TRP A 27 -3.87 13.98 -1.54
C TRP A 27 -3.97 14.84 -2.81
N ASN A 28 -3.50 16.10 -2.80
CA ASN A 28 -3.34 16.95 -3.98
C ASN A 28 -2.01 16.76 -4.71
N LEU A 29 -1.08 15.99 -4.16
CA LEU A 29 0.17 15.67 -4.83
C LEU A 29 -0.02 14.46 -5.75
N ALA A 30 0.68 14.47 -6.88
CA ALA A 30 0.86 13.28 -7.68
C ALA A 30 1.94 12.41 -7.00
N ILE A 31 1.50 11.33 -6.36
CA ILE A 31 2.38 10.44 -5.59
C ILE A 31 2.54 9.13 -6.38
N PRO A 32 3.76 8.76 -6.81
CA PRO A 32 3.98 7.50 -7.51
C PRO A 32 3.79 6.30 -6.57
N GLY A 33 3.13 5.27 -7.08
CA GLY A 33 2.81 4.05 -6.36
C GLY A 33 3.26 2.79 -7.08
N SER A 34 3.34 1.70 -6.33
CA SER A 34 3.59 0.36 -6.85
C SER A 34 2.42 -0.55 -6.52
N HIS A 35 1.95 -1.28 -7.54
CA HIS A 35 0.88 -2.26 -7.42
C HIS A 35 1.46 -3.60 -6.95
N ASP A 36 0.80 -4.25 -5.98
CA ASP A 36 1.28 -5.49 -5.37
C ASP A 36 2.76 -5.41 -4.97
N SER A 37 3.13 -4.39 -4.19
CA SER A 37 4.52 -3.95 -3.92
C SER A 37 5.47 -5.07 -3.49
N MET A 38 4.95 -6.12 -2.85
CA MET A 38 5.73 -7.23 -2.30
C MET A 38 5.85 -8.45 -3.24
N ALA A 39 5.24 -8.41 -4.43
CA ALA A 39 5.21 -9.53 -5.38
C ALA A 39 6.56 -9.79 -6.11
N PHE A 40 7.65 -9.14 -5.70
CA PHE A 40 9.01 -9.47 -6.17
C PHE A 40 9.55 -10.79 -5.57
N CYS A 41 9.13 -11.15 -4.35
CA CYS A 41 9.67 -12.30 -3.59
C CYS A 41 8.67 -13.45 -3.42
N LEU A 42 7.83 -13.70 -4.42
CA LEU A 42 6.88 -14.81 -4.40
C LEU A 42 7.59 -16.17 -4.27
N ASP A 43 7.14 -16.97 -3.31
CA ASP A 43 7.61 -18.32 -3.05
C ASP A 43 6.90 -19.29 -3.99
N ILE A 44 7.57 -19.67 -5.08
CA ILE A 44 7.05 -20.65 -6.06
C ILE A 44 6.74 -22.02 -5.43
N SER A 45 7.31 -22.32 -4.26
CA SER A 45 7.05 -23.58 -3.54
C SER A 45 5.82 -23.49 -2.62
N SER A 46 5.34 -22.27 -2.34
CA SER A 46 4.18 -22.05 -1.47
C SER A 46 2.89 -22.57 -2.10
N PRO A 47 1.88 -22.93 -1.27
CA PRO A 47 0.58 -23.31 -1.80
C PRO A 47 -0.11 -22.11 -2.45
N ILE A 48 -1.01 -22.38 -3.39
CA ILE A 48 -1.92 -21.36 -3.90
C ILE A 48 -2.79 -20.85 -2.75
N VAL A 49 -2.96 -19.54 -2.75
CA VAL A 49 -3.85 -18.80 -1.87
C VAL A 49 -5.26 -19.42 -1.86
N ARG A 50 -5.91 -19.40 -0.69
CA ARG A 50 -7.22 -20.04 -0.53
C ARG A 50 -8.37 -19.35 -1.28
N SER A 51 -8.30 -18.04 -1.49
CA SER A 51 -9.33 -17.29 -2.23
C SER A 51 -9.30 -17.55 -3.74
N GLU A 52 -8.23 -18.17 -4.25
CA GLU A 52 -8.12 -18.50 -5.66
C GLU A 52 -9.17 -19.54 -6.10
N PRO A 53 -9.58 -19.52 -7.38
CA PRO A 53 -10.60 -20.42 -7.90
C PRO A 53 -10.33 -21.89 -7.59
N PHE A 54 -11.39 -22.64 -7.24
CA PHE A 54 -11.26 -24.08 -6.95
C PHE A 54 -10.59 -24.86 -8.08
N LEU A 55 -10.93 -24.55 -9.33
CA LEU A 55 -10.31 -25.19 -10.50
C LEU A 55 -8.81 -24.94 -10.53
N LEU A 56 -8.35 -23.71 -10.27
CA LEU A 56 -6.91 -23.40 -10.24
C LEU A 56 -6.20 -24.20 -9.15
N ARG A 57 -6.78 -24.27 -7.95
CA ARG A 57 -6.24 -25.08 -6.83
C ARG A 57 -6.23 -26.59 -7.14
N LEU A 58 -7.23 -27.09 -7.87
CA LEU A 58 -7.29 -28.48 -8.30
C LEU A 58 -6.20 -28.78 -9.35
N VAL A 59 -6.03 -27.91 -10.34
CA VAL A 59 -4.99 -28.08 -11.37
C VAL A 59 -3.61 -28.01 -10.73
N ASP A 60 -3.38 -27.12 -9.76
CA ASP A 60 -2.10 -27.07 -9.03
C ASP A 60 -1.80 -28.36 -8.26
N ARG A 61 -2.82 -28.96 -7.65
CA ARG A 61 -2.67 -30.25 -6.97
C ARG A 61 -2.27 -31.37 -7.92
N LEU A 62 -2.76 -31.34 -9.17
CA LEU A 62 -2.47 -32.37 -10.17
C LEU A 62 -1.18 -32.11 -10.95
N PHE A 63 -0.85 -30.84 -11.22
CA PHE A 63 0.23 -30.43 -12.11
C PHE A 63 1.07 -29.26 -11.56
N PRO A 64 1.63 -29.35 -10.34
CA PRO A 64 2.28 -28.21 -9.66
C PRO A 64 3.49 -27.67 -10.43
N CYS A 65 4.24 -28.53 -11.13
CA CYS A 65 5.41 -28.13 -11.91
C CYS A 65 5.08 -27.25 -13.11
N TRP A 66 3.81 -27.20 -13.53
CA TRP A 66 3.36 -26.38 -14.68
C TRP A 66 2.57 -25.17 -14.19
N THR A 67 1.68 -25.37 -13.22
CA THR A 67 0.83 -24.29 -12.68
C THR A 67 1.63 -23.23 -11.96
N ARG A 68 2.59 -23.61 -11.11
CA ARG A 68 3.30 -22.66 -10.24
C ARG A 68 4.20 -21.71 -11.01
N PRO A 69 5.00 -22.16 -12.02
CA PRO A 69 5.73 -21.23 -12.87
C PRO A 69 4.81 -20.28 -13.64
N CYS A 70 3.64 -20.75 -14.09
CA CYS A 70 2.67 -19.88 -14.73
C CYS A 70 2.14 -18.82 -13.75
N ILE A 71 1.64 -19.23 -12.58
CA ILE A 71 1.12 -18.31 -11.55
C ILE A 71 2.19 -17.30 -11.18
N TYR A 72 3.42 -17.74 -10.89
CA TYR A 72 4.53 -16.84 -10.57
C TYR A 72 4.71 -15.75 -11.65
N ARG A 73 4.67 -16.12 -12.93
CA ARG A 73 4.83 -15.17 -14.05
C ARG A 73 3.67 -14.19 -14.19
N TRP A 74 2.46 -14.60 -13.83
CA TRP A 74 1.26 -13.74 -13.90
C TRP A 74 1.07 -12.90 -12.64
N SER A 75 1.64 -13.31 -11.50
CA SER A 75 1.49 -12.65 -10.21
C SER A 75 2.63 -11.70 -9.86
N ALA A 76 3.83 -11.88 -10.43
CA ALA A 76 4.96 -10.99 -10.16
C ALA A 76 4.76 -9.63 -10.84
N THR A 77 4.65 -8.56 -10.03
CA THR A 77 4.47 -7.17 -10.50
C THR A 77 5.70 -6.28 -10.24
N GLN A 78 6.55 -6.67 -9.29
CA GLN A 78 7.73 -5.91 -8.87
C GLN A 78 9.02 -6.73 -8.95
N GLN A 79 10.17 -6.05 -8.87
CA GLN A 79 11.49 -6.68 -8.95
C GLN A 79 12.40 -6.41 -7.73
N SER A 80 11.96 -5.59 -6.76
CA SER A 80 12.81 -5.12 -5.66
C SER A 80 12.07 -4.98 -4.34
N ILE A 81 12.81 -4.89 -3.23
CA ILE A 81 12.29 -4.67 -1.87
C ILE A 81 11.72 -3.25 -1.71
N LEU A 82 10.95 -2.99 -0.65
CA LEU A 82 10.32 -1.70 -0.40
C LEU A 82 11.32 -0.53 -0.35
N ARG A 83 12.47 -0.71 0.31
CA ARG A 83 13.56 0.29 0.34
C ARG A 83 13.96 0.73 -1.08
N ASP A 84 14.21 -0.22 -1.97
CA ASP A 84 14.73 0.06 -3.31
C ASP A 84 13.64 0.74 -4.14
N GLN A 85 12.37 0.33 -3.97
CA GLN A 85 11.24 1.03 -4.59
C GLN A 85 11.16 2.48 -4.11
N CYS A 86 11.38 2.73 -2.81
CA CYS A 86 11.43 4.08 -2.26
C CYS A 86 12.64 4.89 -2.77
N ASP A 87 13.80 4.27 -2.98
CA ASP A 87 14.96 4.92 -3.61
C ASP A 87 14.69 5.34 -5.06
N LEU A 88 13.80 4.62 -5.75
CA LEU A 88 13.29 4.95 -7.08
C LEU A 88 12.14 5.98 -7.06
N GLY A 89 11.73 6.44 -5.88
CA GLY A 89 10.74 7.49 -5.68
C GLY A 89 9.34 7.01 -5.31
N ILE A 90 9.08 5.70 -5.21
CA ILE A 90 7.76 5.17 -4.83
C ILE A 90 7.42 5.57 -3.39
N ARG A 91 6.19 6.07 -3.20
CA ARG A 91 5.65 6.48 -1.89
C ARG A 91 4.28 5.91 -1.59
N PHE A 92 3.60 5.31 -2.55
CA PHE A 92 2.38 4.53 -2.33
C PHE A 92 2.68 3.03 -2.51
N LEU A 93 2.41 2.24 -1.48
CA LEU A 93 2.71 0.81 -1.42
C LEU A 93 1.43 0.02 -1.20
N ASP A 94 0.98 -0.72 -2.23
CA ASP A 94 -0.10 -1.71 -2.11
C ASP A 94 0.42 -2.99 -1.45
N LEU A 95 -0.16 -3.34 -0.30
CA LEU A 95 0.25 -4.44 0.57
C LEU A 95 -0.91 -5.42 0.78
N ARG A 96 -0.92 -6.50 0.01
CA ARG A 96 -1.90 -7.59 0.13
C ARG A 96 -1.46 -8.63 1.14
N ILE A 97 -2.11 -8.67 2.31
CA ILE A 97 -1.60 -9.41 3.47
C ILE A 97 -2.33 -10.74 3.67
N ALA A 98 -1.59 -11.81 3.88
CA ALA A 98 -2.13 -13.16 4.01
C ALA A 98 -1.43 -13.99 5.09
N LYS A 99 -2.18 -14.95 5.64
CA LYS A 99 -1.65 -15.97 6.55
C LYS A 99 -1.53 -17.32 5.85
N LYS A 100 -0.36 -17.96 5.97
CA LYS A 100 -0.12 -19.29 5.38
C LYS A 100 -0.94 -20.36 6.14
N PRO A 101 -1.55 -21.35 5.46
CA PRO A 101 -2.45 -22.35 6.08
C PRO A 101 -1.87 -23.26 7.18
N ALA A 102 -0.55 -23.44 7.20
CA ALA A 102 0.15 -24.40 8.07
C ALA A 102 1.40 -23.79 8.74
N GLY A 103 1.42 -22.45 8.89
CA GLY A 103 2.54 -21.71 9.45
C GLY A 103 2.29 -21.19 10.85
N SER A 104 3.36 -20.72 11.49
CA SER A 104 3.35 -19.84 12.68
C SER A 104 2.36 -18.66 12.53
N SER A 105 2.13 -17.89 13.61
CA SER A 105 1.44 -16.59 13.62
C SER A 105 2.08 -15.49 12.73
N LYS A 106 2.99 -15.86 11.83
CA LYS A 106 3.63 -14.94 10.88
C LYS A 106 2.68 -14.63 9.74
N LEU A 107 2.65 -13.35 9.38
CA LEU A 107 1.93 -12.85 8.21
C LEU A 107 2.92 -12.64 7.07
N PHE A 108 2.43 -12.90 5.86
CA PHE A 108 3.15 -12.76 4.60
C PHE A 108 2.33 -11.86 3.67
N PHE A 109 2.89 -11.55 2.51
CA PHE A 109 2.11 -10.95 1.42
C PHE A 109 1.69 -12.05 0.44
N ALA A 110 0.67 -11.80 -0.37
CA ALA A 110 0.23 -12.77 -1.36
C ALA A 110 -0.44 -12.16 -2.59
N HIS A 111 -0.13 -12.75 -3.74
CA HIS A 111 -0.82 -12.54 -5.01
C HIS A 111 -0.78 -13.88 -5.76
N GLY A 112 -1.89 -14.63 -5.75
CA GLY A 112 -1.97 -16.03 -6.21
C GLY A 112 -1.23 -17.05 -5.33
N ILE A 113 0.03 -16.76 -4.99
CA ILE A 113 0.92 -17.50 -4.07
C ILE A 113 1.51 -16.53 -3.05
N TYR A 114 2.17 -17.07 -2.02
CA TYR A 114 2.68 -16.27 -0.89
C TYR A 114 4.11 -15.79 -1.12
N THR A 115 4.52 -14.73 -0.41
CA THR A 115 5.92 -14.30 -0.37
C THR A 115 6.81 -15.17 0.53
N LEU A 116 8.12 -15.07 0.31
CA LEU A 116 9.15 -15.55 1.22
C LEU A 116 9.30 -14.62 2.44
N MET A 117 9.35 -13.31 2.19
CA MET A 117 9.50 -12.29 3.21
C MET A 117 8.21 -12.09 3.99
N THR A 118 8.34 -11.92 5.31
CA THR A 118 7.21 -11.64 6.20
C THR A 118 6.86 -10.15 6.21
N VAL A 119 5.64 -9.83 6.65
CA VAL A 119 5.21 -8.43 6.85
C VAL A 119 6.14 -7.71 7.82
N LYS A 120 6.56 -8.37 8.90
CA LYS A 120 7.43 -7.76 9.91
C LYS A 120 8.81 -7.38 9.37
N GLU A 121 9.41 -8.26 8.56
CA GLU A 121 10.71 -7.99 7.93
C GLU A 121 10.62 -6.81 6.96
N ALA A 122 9.64 -6.84 6.04
CA ALA A 122 9.47 -5.79 5.04
C ALA A 122 9.20 -4.41 5.66
N LEU A 123 8.31 -4.33 6.65
CA LEU A 123 8.00 -3.06 7.31
C LEU A 123 9.17 -2.57 8.19
N GLY A 124 9.95 -3.47 8.78
CA GLY A 124 11.15 -3.08 9.54
C GLY A 124 12.25 -2.49 8.65
N GLU A 125 12.44 -3.03 7.44
CA GLU A 125 13.34 -2.43 6.45
C GLU A 125 12.85 -1.06 5.99
N LEU A 126 11.54 -0.90 5.79
CA LEU A 126 10.95 0.39 5.45
C LEU A 126 11.12 1.41 6.59
N ASP A 127 10.91 1.02 7.84
CA ASP A 127 11.11 1.90 9.00
C ASP A 127 12.56 2.42 9.10
N THR A 128 13.52 1.55 8.80
CA THR A 128 14.95 1.92 8.71
C THR A 128 15.21 2.90 7.57
N TRP A 129 14.54 2.73 6.43
CA TRP A 129 14.63 3.68 5.31
C TRP A 129 14.04 5.05 5.72
N LEU A 130 12.89 5.07 6.40
CA LEU A 130 12.26 6.30 6.87
C LEU A 130 13.14 7.09 7.86
N ASP A 131 13.94 6.41 8.69
CA ASP A 131 14.92 7.08 9.56
C ASP A 131 16.02 7.81 8.77
N ALA A 132 16.41 7.28 7.61
CA ALA A 132 17.39 7.90 6.72
C ALA A 132 16.80 9.05 5.88
N HIS A 133 15.48 9.04 5.66
CA HIS A 133 14.76 9.96 4.77
C HIS A 133 13.64 10.73 5.52
N PRO A 134 13.98 11.59 6.51
CA PRO A 134 13.02 12.19 7.44
C PRO A 134 12.00 13.15 6.81
N LYS A 135 12.20 13.55 5.55
CA LYS A 135 11.30 14.44 4.79
C LYS A 135 10.41 13.69 3.80
N GLU A 136 10.45 12.37 3.82
CA GLU A 136 9.63 11.55 2.93
C GLU A 136 8.42 10.99 3.68
N VAL A 137 7.28 10.96 3.00
CA VAL A 137 6.01 10.44 3.52
C VAL A 137 5.56 9.27 2.64
N VAL A 138 5.27 8.14 3.25
CA VAL A 138 4.81 6.91 2.59
C VAL A 138 3.38 6.57 2.99
N ILE A 139 2.65 5.98 2.05
CA ILE A 139 1.28 5.50 2.19
C ILE A 139 1.30 3.99 2.04
N LEU A 140 0.92 3.29 3.11
CA LEU A 140 0.78 1.85 3.14
C LEU A 140 -0.70 1.50 2.97
N SER A 141 -1.06 0.87 1.86
CA SER A 141 -2.42 0.38 1.62
C SER A 141 -2.49 -1.10 1.98
N CYS A 142 -2.91 -1.39 3.21
CA CYS A 142 -3.06 -2.75 3.73
C CYS A 142 -4.44 -3.29 3.35
N SER A 143 -4.48 -4.26 2.44
CA SER A 143 -5.74 -4.74 1.86
C SER A 143 -5.72 -6.25 1.58
N HIS A 144 -6.81 -6.74 0.98
CA HIS A 144 -6.94 -8.12 0.49
C HIS A 144 -6.56 -9.17 1.55
N PHE A 145 -7.01 -8.96 2.79
CA PHE A 145 -6.66 -9.81 3.92
C PHE A 145 -7.13 -11.25 3.72
N GLN A 146 -6.20 -12.20 3.68
CA GLN A 146 -6.52 -13.61 3.44
C GLN A 146 -6.21 -14.49 4.64
N SER A 147 -7.26 -15.09 5.19
CA SER A 147 -7.17 -16.04 6.33
C SER A 147 -6.59 -15.43 7.61
N LEU A 148 -6.71 -14.10 7.79
CA LEU A 148 -6.43 -13.45 9.07
C LEU A 148 -7.65 -13.60 9.98
N THR A 149 -7.41 -13.91 11.25
CA THR A 149 -8.43 -13.82 12.30
C THR A 149 -8.42 -12.41 12.92
N ASP A 150 -9.44 -12.09 13.71
CA ASP A 150 -9.48 -10.81 14.47
C ASP A 150 -8.23 -10.62 15.34
N GLU A 151 -7.71 -11.72 15.91
CA GLU A 151 -6.47 -11.72 16.69
C GLU A 151 -5.22 -11.47 15.84
N ASP A 152 -5.20 -11.96 14.59
CA ASP A 152 -4.12 -11.64 13.65
C ASP A 152 -4.16 -10.16 13.24
N HIS A 153 -5.35 -9.60 13.01
CA HIS A 153 -5.56 -8.19 12.74
C HIS A 153 -5.07 -7.31 13.91
N ARG A 154 -5.50 -7.63 15.14
CA ARG A 154 -5.07 -6.94 16.36
C ARG A 154 -3.55 -6.90 16.48
N HIS A 155 -2.90 -8.06 16.37
CA HIS A 155 -1.43 -8.15 16.44
C HIS A 155 -0.71 -7.41 15.32
N LEU A 156 -1.27 -7.40 14.10
CA LEU A 156 -0.69 -6.67 12.98
C LEU A 156 -0.75 -5.17 13.22
N VAL A 157 -1.89 -4.65 13.67
CA VAL A 157 -2.06 -3.22 13.97
C VAL A 157 -1.17 -2.79 15.13
N GLU A 158 -1.16 -3.52 16.24
CA GLU A 158 -0.26 -3.24 17.37
C GLU A 158 1.20 -3.23 16.95
N PHE A 159 1.60 -4.14 16.06
CA PHE A 159 2.94 -4.17 15.49
C PHE A 159 3.23 -2.91 14.67
N MET A 160 2.34 -2.50 13.75
CA MET A 160 2.54 -1.30 12.93
C MET A 160 2.58 -0.02 13.78
N ILE A 161 1.69 0.10 14.75
CA ILE A 161 1.67 1.24 15.69
C ILE A 161 2.95 1.29 16.51
N SER A 162 3.40 0.14 17.04
CA SER A 162 4.64 0.08 17.81
C SER A 162 5.87 0.35 16.94
N LEU A 163 5.89 -0.08 15.68
CA LEU A 163 7.02 0.07 14.78
C LEU A 163 7.19 1.53 14.35
N PHE A 164 6.14 2.11 13.76
CA PHE A 164 6.23 3.47 13.22
C PHE A 164 6.09 4.53 14.32
N GLY A 165 5.36 4.25 15.40
CA GLY A 165 5.23 5.14 16.56
C GLY A 165 4.87 6.56 16.16
N ARG A 166 5.73 7.52 16.52
CA ARG A 166 5.53 8.95 16.20
C ARG A 166 5.53 9.28 14.71
N LYS A 167 6.03 8.37 13.85
CA LYS A 167 6.02 8.53 12.40
C LYS A 167 4.60 8.38 11.84
N LEU A 168 3.64 7.84 12.59
CA LEU A 168 2.27 7.73 12.09
C LEU A 168 1.61 9.10 11.94
N LEU A 169 1.01 9.30 10.79
CA LEU A 169 0.10 10.40 10.51
C LEU A 169 -1.33 9.88 10.68
N SER A 170 -2.10 10.45 11.61
CA SER A 170 -3.49 10.05 11.85
C SER A 170 -4.45 10.83 10.95
N PRO A 171 -5.67 10.32 10.69
CA PRO A 171 -6.68 11.02 9.87
C PRO A 171 -7.07 12.42 10.36
N GLN A 172 -6.91 12.69 11.65
CA GLN A 172 -7.28 13.98 12.25
C GLN A 172 -6.20 15.06 12.07
N ASP A 173 -5.02 14.70 11.56
CA ASP A 173 -3.92 15.63 11.35
C ASP A 173 -4.04 16.40 10.03
N VAL A 174 -3.68 17.69 10.06
CA VAL A 174 -3.48 18.49 8.84
C VAL A 174 -2.36 17.86 8.01
N SER A 175 -2.70 17.35 6.82
CA SER A 175 -1.83 16.48 6.05
C SER A 175 -1.11 17.25 4.94
N THR A 176 -0.19 18.17 5.28
CA THR A 176 0.77 18.77 4.32
C THR A 176 2.18 18.24 4.58
N LEU A 177 3.08 18.35 3.60
CA LEU A 177 4.48 17.91 3.78
C LEU A 177 5.16 18.68 4.91
N HIS A 178 5.00 20.01 4.95
CA HIS A 178 5.55 20.83 6.04
C HIS A 178 5.04 20.42 7.43
N SER A 179 3.73 20.15 7.56
CA SER A 179 3.17 19.70 8.83
C SER A 179 3.76 18.36 9.26
N CYS A 180 3.83 17.41 8.33
CA CYS A 180 4.41 16.09 8.57
C CYS A 180 5.86 16.20 9.07
N TRP A 181 6.71 16.98 8.40
CA TRP A 181 8.11 17.15 8.78
C TRP A 181 8.28 17.82 10.14
N SER A 182 7.47 18.84 10.42
CA SER A 182 7.53 19.58 11.70
C SER A 182 7.17 18.69 12.90
N LYS A 183 6.31 17.69 12.68
CA LYS A 183 5.87 16.72 13.69
C LYS A 183 6.66 15.42 13.67
N GLY A 184 7.53 15.21 12.68
CA GLY A 184 8.23 13.95 12.47
C GLY A 184 7.32 12.80 12.03
N GLN A 185 6.21 13.11 11.37
CA GLN A 185 5.27 12.15 10.80
C GLN A 185 5.67 11.82 9.35
N GLN A 186 5.57 10.55 8.97
CA GLN A 186 6.06 10.02 7.71
C GLN A 186 5.19 8.87 7.15
N VAL A 187 4.27 8.28 7.91
CA VAL A 187 3.59 7.04 7.50
C VAL A 187 2.09 7.20 7.65
N ILE A 188 1.39 7.01 6.54
CA ILE A 188 -0.05 6.79 6.52
C ILE A 188 -0.30 5.29 6.38
N VAL A 189 -1.09 4.71 7.29
CA VAL A 189 -1.55 3.32 7.17
C VAL A 189 -3.03 3.32 6.84
N ALA A 190 -3.36 3.06 5.57
CA ALA A 190 -4.72 2.78 5.13
C ALA A 190 -5.01 1.29 5.33
N TYR A 191 -6.12 0.97 6.00
CA TYR A 191 -6.42 -0.40 6.41
C TYR A 191 -7.84 -0.81 5.99
N ASP A 192 -7.93 -1.79 5.09
CA ASP A 192 -9.18 -2.24 4.48
C ASP A 192 -9.96 -3.23 5.38
N ASN A 193 -10.22 -2.81 6.63
CA ASN A 193 -11.11 -3.48 7.57
C ASN A 193 -11.75 -2.44 8.49
N GLN A 194 -13.01 -2.10 8.21
CA GLN A 194 -13.71 -1.01 8.90
C GLN A 194 -13.86 -1.24 10.42
N GLN A 195 -14.04 -2.50 10.86
CA GLN A 195 -14.16 -2.81 12.29
C GLN A 195 -12.85 -2.52 13.03
N VAL A 196 -11.72 -2.85 12.40
CA VAL A 196 -10.38 -2.56 12.94
C VAL A 196 -10.13 -1.05 12.95
N VAL A 197 -10.42 -0.35 11.85
CA VAL A 197 -10.25 1.12 11.77
C VAL A 197 -11.08 1.85 12.84
N GLN A 198 -12.31 1.41 13.12
CA GLN A 198 -13.13 1.99 14.19
C GLN A 198 -12.53 1.84 15.59
N GLN A 199 -11.66 0.85 15.80
CA GLN A 199 -11.00 0.58 17.09
C GLN A 199 -9.63 1.27 17.21
N HIS A 200 -9.07 1.76 16.11
CA HIS A 200 -7.70 2.27 16.03
C HIS A 200 -7.68 3.64 15.31
N PRO A 201 -7.80 4.75 16.05
CA PRO A 201 -7.89 6.10 15.47
C PRO A 201 -6.64 6.55 14.70
N GLU A 202 -5.52 5.85 14.86
CA GLU A 202 -4.27 6.07 14.11
C GLU A 202 -4.36 5.58 12.65
N LEU A 203 -5.31 4.69 12.34
CA LEU A 203 -5.46 4.11 11.01
C LEU A 203 -6.42 4.93 10.15
N TRP A 204 -6.10 4.98 8.87
CA TRP A 204 -7.00 5.50 7.85
C TRP A 204 -7.85 4.36 7.29
N SER A 205 -9.03 4.70 6.79
CA SER A 205 -9.86 3.75 6.04
C SER A 205 -9.15 3.25 4.78
N GLY A 206 -9.60 2.10 4.27
CA GLY A 206 -9.09 1.54 3.02
C GLY A 206 -9.22 2.53 1.86
N ILE A 207 -8.21 2.59 1.00
CA ILE A 207 -8.21 3.49 -0.16
C ILE A 207 -8.91 2.78 -1.33
N PRO A 208 -9.95 3.39 -1.94
CA PRO A 208 -10.62 2.80 -3.09
C PRO A 208 -9.66 2.57 -4.25
N TYR A 209 -9.82 1.41 -4.89
CA TYR A 209 -9.01 0.98 -6.03
C TYR A 209 -9.75 1.27 -7.33
N TRP A 210 -9.20 2.16 -8.17
CA TRP A 210 -9.75 2.47 -9.49
C TRP A 210 -9.00 1.69 -10.56
N TYR A 211 -9.67 0.67 -11.09
CA TYR A 211 -9.09 -0.26 -12.05
C TYR A 211 -10.04 -0.47 -13.21
N ALA A 212 -9.53 -0.24 -14.42
CA ALA A 212 -10.30 -0.34 -15.65
C ALA A 212 -10.62 -1.81 -16.04
N ASP A 213 -9.91 -2.77 -15.47
CA ASP A 213 -10.02 -4.21 -15.76
C ASP A 213 -10.00 -4.52 -17.27
N SER A 214 -9.04 -3.91 -17.97
CA SER A 214 -8.88 -4.07 -19.42
C SER A 214 -7.40 -4.17 -19.81
N PRO A 215 -7.03 -5.10 -20.71
CA PRO A 215 -5.70 -5.16 -21.28
C PRO A 215 -5.50 -4.13 -22.41
N ASP A 216 -6.55 -3.43 -22.85
CA ASP A 216 -6.47 -2.40 -23.88
C ASP A 216 -6.04 -1.04 -23.26
N PRO A 217 -4.86 -0.50 -23.61
CA PRO A 217 -4.37 0.76 -23.05
C PRO A 217 -5.32 1.93 -23.26
N LYS A 218 -6.06 1.95 -24.38
CA LYS A 218 -7.00 3.03 -24.66
C LYS A 218 -8.17 3.00 -23.67
N THR A 219 -8.74 1.82 -23.43
CA THR A 219 -9.78 1.62 -22.41
C THR A 219 -9.29 2.04 -21.01
N VAL A 220 -8.04 1.74 -20.66
CA VAL A 220 -7.43 2.17 -19.39
C VAL A 220 -7.35 3.69 -19.33
N ILE A 221 -6.78 4.35 -20.34
CA ILE A 221 -6.67 5.82 -20.40
C ILE A 221 -8.05 6.48 -20.32
N ASP A 222 -9.01 6.04 -21.14
CA ASP A 222 -10.37 6.58 -21.18
C ASP A 222 -11.06 6.45 -19.80
N TYR A 223 -10.86 5.33 -19.10
CA TYR A 223 -11.38 5.13 -17.74
C TYR A 223 -10.73 6.07 -16.72
N LEU A 224 -9.39 6.17 -16.72
CA LEU A 224 -8.66 7.01 -15.78
C LEU A 224 -8.99 8.50 -16.00
N ASP A 225 -9.05 8.95 -17.26
CA ASP A 225 -9.47 10.30 -17.61
C ASP A 225 -10.89 10.56 -17.13
N ALA A 226 -11.84 9.64 -17.35
CA ALA A 226 -13.21 9.81 -16.87
C ALA A 226 -13.27 9.97 -15.34
N LYS A 227 -12.42 9.26 -14.60
CA LYS A 227 -12.31 9.40 -13.15
C LYS A 227 -11.65 10.72 -12.72
N ILE A 228 -10.64 11.20 -13.45
CA ILE A 228 -10.04 12.53 -13.19
C ILE A 228 -11.12 13.61 -13.35
N HIS A 229 -11.95 13.51 -14.40
CA HIS A 229 -13.04 14.45 -14.66
C HIS A 229 -14.19 14.35 -13.66
N GLN A 230 -14.51 13.14 -13.17
CA GLN A 230 -15.47 12.95 -12.07
C GLN A 230 -15.00 13.63 -10.78
N GLY A 231 -13.70 13.93 -10.67
CA GLY A 231 -13.11 14.48 -9.47
C GLY A 231 -13.06 13.45 -8.35
N ARG A 232 -12.77 13.94 -7.15
CA ARG A 232 -12.76 13.09 -5.96
C ARG A 232 -14.17 12.92 -5.44
N PRO A 233 -14.53 11.78 -4.84
CA PRO A 233 -15.83 11.59 -4.20
C PRO A 233 -16.18 12.77 -3.28
N GLU A 234 -17.36 13.37 -3.48
CA GLU A 234 -17.84 14.46 -2.61
C GLU A 234 -18.22 13.92 -1.23
N LEU A 235 -18.21 14.80 -0.23
CA LEU A 235 -18.77 14.53 1.08
C LEU A 235 -20.29 14.45 0.90
N GLU A 236 -20.90 13.30 1.18
CA GLU A 236 -22.34 13.28 1.44
C GLU A 236 -22.53 13.89 2.83
N ASP A 237 -23.24 15.00 2.92
CA ASP A 237 -23.69 15.60 4.17
C ASP A 237 -24.70 14.62 4.83
N ASP A 238 -24.20 13.69 5.63
CA ASP A 238 -25.03 12.94 6.56
C ASP A 238 -25.41 13.89 7.70
N ASP A 239 -26.65 14.38 7.68
CA ASP A 239 -27.33 15.18 8.71
C ASP A 239 -27.53 14.41 10.05
N ASP A 240 -26.46 13.79 10.59
CA ASP A 240 -26.48 13.19 11.93
C ASP A 240 -25.26 13.64 12.74
N GLU A 241 -25.49 14.61 13.63
CA GLU A 241 -24.53 15.16 14.59
C GLU A 241 -24.03 14.04 15.53
N GLY A 242 -23.00 13.30 15.10
CA GLY A 242 -22.39 12.26 15.95
C GLY A 242 -21.11 11.61 15.43
N ALA A 243 -20.72 11.78 14.17
CA ALA A 243 -19.62 11.04 13.55
C ALA A 243 -18.57 11.93 12.83
N PHE A 244 -18.16 13.03 13.47
CA PHE A 244 -17.10 13.90 12.93
C PHE A 244 -15.70 13.41 13.35
N ALA A 245 -15.07 12.55 12.53
CA ALA A 245 -13.59 12.43 12.37
C ALA A 245 -13.10 11.26 11.50
N THR A 246 -13.97 10.41 10.93
CA THR A 246 -13.55 9.15 10.28
C THR A 246 -13.53 9.19 8.74
N ALA A 247 -13.86 10.32 8.11
CA ALA A 247 -14.22 10.39 6.68
C ALA A 247 -13.23 11.16 5.77
N GLN A 248 -12.00 11.45 6.21
CA GLN A 248 -11.12 12.39 5.49
C GLN A 248 -10.17 11.78 4.43
N MET A 249 -9.67 10.53 4.53
CA MET A 249 -9.00 9.86 3.38
C MET A 249 -9.97 9.15 2.47
N ASP A 250 -11.00 8.53 3.06
CA ASP A 250 -11.92 7.58 2.44
C ASP A 250 -12.49 8.06 1.10
N ARG A 251 -12.52 9.39 0.93
CA ARG A 251 -13.19 10.08 -0.18
C ARG A 251 -12.30 11.06 -0.94
N ARG A 252 -11.00 11.18 -0.60
CA ARG A 252 -10.09 12.19 -1.21
C ARG A 252 -8.80 11.64 -1.81
N ALA A 253 -8.38 10.44 -1.44
CA ALA A 253 -7.29 9.74 -2.11
C ALA A 253 -7.87 8.58 -2.91
N ALA A 254 -7.69 8.62 -4.23
CA ALA A 254 -7.92 7.47 -5.09
C ALA A 254 -6.59 7.12 -5.76
N THR A 255 -6.35 5.82 -5.92
CA THR A 255 -5.12 5.32 -6.53
C THR A 255 -5.38 4.85 -7.94
N TRP A 256 -4.42 5.15 -8.80
CA TRP A 256 -4.45 4.88 -10.23
C TRP A 256 -3.50 3.73 -10.53
N THR A 257 -4.01 2.66 -11.13
CA THR A 257 -3.21 1.53 -11.63
C THR A 257 -3.72 1.07 -12.98
#